data_AF-A0A0K1SSF7-F1
#
_entry.id   AF-A0A0K1SSF7-F1
#
_cell.length_a   1.000
_cell.length_b   1.000
_cell.length_c   1.000
_cell.angle_alpha   90.00
_cell.angle_beta   90.00
_cell.angle_gamma   90.00
#
_symmetry.space_group_name_H-M   'P 1'
#
loop_
_entity.id
_entity.type
_entity.pdbx_description
1 polymer ?
#
loop_
_entity_poly.entity_id
_entity_poly.type
_entity_poly.pdbx_seq_one_letter_code
_entity_poly.pdbx_strand_id
1 'polypeptide(L)'
;MVQDSDVLNEIQRLYDGKPVTVSRLKRKFQGEGLEEVLKRLEEQGKIRSIPVKGGKAYEPSLDKLDQVLKEISNLRDEIRKLQEYLLERTKVSTDSFDEIYERVRDNLGYAHLQAIRVEMGLGKEEFYSTLRDHIESRYDLIAGGDEGYVRKGSIYGIVKRKR
;
A
#
# COMPACT_ATOMS: atom_id res chain seq x y z
N MET A 1 31.17 -23.40 -17.25
CA MET A 1 29.89 -24.12 -17.17
C MET A 1 28.78 -23.09 -17.21
N VAL A 2 27.78 -23.23 -18.07
CA VAL A 2 26.67 -22.28 -18.22
C VAL A 2 25.74 -22.40 -17.01
N GLN A 3 25.41 -21.29 -16.34
CA GLN A 3 24.51 -21.27 -15.17
C GLN A 3 23.04 -21.18 -15.60
N ASP A 4 22.14 -21.79 -14.82
CA ASP A 4 20.70 -21.77 -15.05
C ASP A 4 20.12 -20.33 -15.05
N SER A 5 20.60 -19.49 -14.13
CA SER A 5 20.17 -18.08 -14.01
C SER A 5 20.53 -17.25 -15.23
N ASP A 6 21.70 -17.48 -15.81
CA ASP A 6 22.19 -16.69 -16.95
C ASP A 6 21.37 -16.98 -18.21
N VAL A 7 21.04 -18.26 -18.44
CA VAL A 7 20.22 -18.68 -19.57
C VAL A 7 18.78 -18.21 -19.41
N LEU A 8 18.19 -18.32 -18.21
CA LEU A 8 16.84 -17.85 -17.95
C LEU A 8 16.71 -16.34 -18.15
N ASN A 9 17.63 -15.55 -17.59
CA ASN A 9 17.65 -14.10 -17.73
C ASN A 9 17.83 -13.69 -19.21
N GLU A 10 18.65 -14.42 -19.96
CA GLU A 10 18.82 -14.14 -21.38
C GLU A 10 17.56 -14.47 -22.20
N ILE A 11 16.88 -15.58 -21.91
CA ILE A 11 15.60 -15.91 -22.55
C ILE A 11 14.57 -14.82 -22.25
N GLN A 12 14.44 -14.38 -20.99
CA GLN A 12 13.55 -13.28 -20.60
C GLN A 12 13.90 -11.97 -21.30
N ARG A 13 15.19 -11.64 -21.43
CA ARG A 13 15.67 -10.42 -22.10
C ARG A 13 15.39 -10.44 -23.61
N LEU A 14 15.51 -11.62 -24.25
CA LEU A 14 15.32 -11.78 -25.69
C LEU A 14 13.86 -12.00 -26.09
N TYR A 15 12.98 -12.29 -25.13
CA TYR A 15 11.55 -12.54 -25.36
C TYR A 15 10.81 -11.23 -25.59
N ASP A 16 10.33 -11.03 -26.82
CA ASP A 16 9.56 -9.86 -27.28
C ASP A 16 8.11 -10.23 -27.61
N GLY A 17 7.60 -11.29 -26.96
CA GLY A 17 6.34 -11.94 -27.32
C GLY A 17 6.50 -13.05 -28.37
N LYS A 18 7.73 -13.33 -28.83
CA LYS A 18 8.06 -14.49 -29.67
C LYS A 18 9.05 -15.43 -28.98
N PRO A 19 8.90 -16.76 -29.16
CA PRO A 19 9.84 -17.74 -28.62
C PRO A 19 11.28 -17.54 -29.13
N VAL A 20 12.25 -17.69 -28.25
CA VAL A 20 13.67 -17.47 -28.52
C VAL A 20 14.31 -18.75 -29.06
N THR A 21 14.87 -18.71 -30.27
CA THR A 21 15.48 -19.91 -30.90
C THR A 21 16.78 -20.33 -30.22
N VAL A 22 17.05 -21.65 -30.20
CA VAL A 22 18.34 -22.20 -29.71
C VAL A 22 19.53 -21.57 -30.43
N SER A 23 19.43 -21.33 -31.74
CA SER A 23 20.48 -20.69 -32.52
C SER A 23 20.81 -19.28 -32.02
N ARG A 24 19.83 -18.53 -31.53
CA ARG A 24 20.02 -17.19 -30.96
C ARG A 24 20.69 -17.27 -29.59
N LEU A 25 20.33 -18.25 -28.78
CA LEU A 25 20.97 -18.52 -27.48
C LEU A 25 22.43 -18.98 -27.64
N LYS A 26 22.71 -19.84 -28.63
CA LYS A 26 24.06 -20.31 -28.97
C LYS A 26 25.02 -19.19 -29.39
N ARG A 27 24.52 -18.03 -29.85
CA ARG A 27 25.38 -16.86 -30.14
C ARG A 27 26.02 -16.27 -28.89
N LYS A 28 25.33 -16.34 -27.74
CA LYS A 28 25.81 -15.81 -26.46
C LYS A 28 26.44 -16.90 -25.61
N PHE A 29 25.83 -18.08 -25.57
CA PHE A 29 26.32 -19.25 -24.84
C PHE A 29 26.96 -20.23 -25.82
N GLN A 30 28.18 -19.91 -26.25
CA GLN A 30 28.99 -20.81 -27.07
C GLN A 30 29.56 -21.91 -26.15
N GLY A 31 28.97 -23.11 -26.14
CA GLY A 31 29.54 -24.23 -25.40
C GLY A 31 28.60 -25.41 -25.12
N GLU A 32 29.21 -26.56 -24.81
CA GLU A 32 28.57 -27.74 -24.24
C GLU A 32 27.90 -27.40 -22.90
N GLY A 33 26.70 -27.93 -22.68
CA GLY A 33 25.91 -27.73 -21.46
C GLY A 33 24.71 -26.79 -21.58
N LEU A 34 24.59 -25.98 -22.65
CA LEU A 34 23.38 -25.17 -22.88
C LEU A 34 22.12 -26.05 -23.00
N GLU A 35 22.24 -27.17 -23.68
CA GLU A 35 21.11 -28.10 -23.89
C GLU A 35 20.67 -28.76 -22.58
N GLU A 36 21.60 -29.07 -21.68
CA GLU A 36 21.29 -29.58 -20.34
C GLU A 36 20.62 -28.52 -19.46
N VAL A 37 21.11 -27.28 -19.51
CA VAL A 37 20.50 -26.15 -18.78
C VAL A 37 19.08 -25.91 -19.27
N LEU A 38 18.85 -25.90 -20.59
CA LEU A 38 17.52 -25.73 -21.17
C LEU A 38 16.58 -26.85 -20.74
N LYS A 39 17.06 -28.10 -20.72
CA LYS A 39 16.29 -29.25 -20.24
C LYS A 39 15.92 -29.09 -18.75
N ARG A 40 16.87 -28.72 -17.89
CA ARG A 40 16.61 -28.48 -16.46
C ARG A 40 15.61 -27.35 -16.24
N LEU A 41 15.73 -26.24 -16.97
CA LEU A 41 14.81 -25.11 -16.87
C LEU A 41 13.39 -25.47 -17.33
N GLU A 42 13.27 -26.32 -18.36
CA GLU A 42 11.99 -26.85 -18.83
C GLU A 42 11.37 -27.83 -17.81
N GLU A 43 12.17 -28.73 -17.23
CA GLU A 43 11.75 -29.64 -16.14
C GLU A 43 11.32 -28.88 -14.88
N GLN A 44 11.97 -27.74 -14.58
CA GLN A 44 11.60 -26.84 -13.48
C GLN A 44 10.36 -25.97 -13.80
N GLY A 45 9.79 -26.08 -15.01
CA GLY A 45 8.63 -25.29 -15.42
C GLY A 45 8.92 -23.80 -15.60
N LYS A 46 10.19 -23.38 -15.68
CA LYS A 46 10.59 -21.97 -15.83
C LYS A 46 10.58 -21.49 -17.28
N ILE A 47 10.68 -22.42 -18.23
CA ILE A 47 10.58 -22.15 -19.66
C ILE A 47 9.72 -23.24 -20.33
N ARG A 48 9.20 -22.95 -21.51
CA ARG A 48 8.48 -23.92 -22.36
C ARG A 48 9.14 -24.01 -23.72
N SER A 49 9.30 -25.23 -24.25
CA SER A 49 9.77 -25.41 -25.63
C SER A 49 8.64 -25.42 -26.64
N ILE A 50 8.89 -24.78 -27.79
CA ILE A 50 8.00 -24.70 -28.94
C ILE A 50 8.77 -25.22 -30.17
N PRO A 51 8.21 -26.18 -30.93
CA PRO A 51 8.84 -26.65 -32.16
C PRO A 51 8.78 -25.55 -33.23
N VAL A 52 9.90 -25.31 -33.91
CA VAL A 52 10.02 -24.33 -35.00
C VAL A 52 10.75 -24.95 -36.19
N LYS A 53 10.61 -24.35 -37.37
CA LYS A 53 11.32 -24.81 -38.57
C LYS A 53 12.83 -24.70 -38.35
N GLY A 54 13.51 -25.84 -38.19
CA GLY A 54 14.94 -25.92 -37.91
C GLY A 54 15.34 -26.12 -36.44
N GLY A 55 14.40 -26.46 -35.53
CA GLY A 55 14.73 -26.91 -34.18
C GLY A 55 13.69 -26.57 -33.11
N LYS A 56 14.17 -26.24 -31.91
CA LYS A 56 13.36 -25.76 -30.78
C LYS A 56 13.56 -24.27 -30.54
N ALA A 57 12.51 -23.61 -30.07
CA ALA A 57 12.56 -22.29 -29.47
C ALA A 57 12.00 -22.37 -28.05
N TYR A 58 12.37 -21.43 -27.19
CA TYR A 58 11.98 -21.41 -25.79
C TYR A 58 11.36 -20.06 -25.42
N GLU A 59 10.30 -20.10 -24.63
CA GLU A 59 9.71 -18.91 -24.02
C GLU A 59 9.74 -19.02 -22.49
N PRO A 60 9.82 -17.90 -21.76
CA PRO A 60 9.64 -17.92 -20.33
C PRO A 60 8.27 -18.51 -20.00
N SER A 61 8.22 -19.42 -19.03
CA SER A 61 6.95 -19.77 -18.41
C SER A 61 6.57 -18.57 -17.54
N LEU A 62 5.82 -17.66 -18.14
CA LEU A 62 5.17 -16.59 -17.41
C LEU A 62 4.09 -17.27 -16.56
N ASP A 63 4.45 -17.69 -15.35
CA ASP A 63 3.43 -17.85 -14.33
C ASP A 63 2.89 -16.44 -14.10
N LYS A 64 1.80 -16.12 -14.82
CA LYS A 64 1.06 -14.87 -14.68
C LYS A 64 0.74 -14.62 -13.21
N LEU A 65 0.64 -15.70 -12.42
CA LEU A 65 0.52 -15.67 -10.96
C LEU A 65 1.69 -14.96 -10.28
N ASP A 66 2.95 -15.26 -10.62
CA ASP A 66 4.12 -14.63 -10.00
C ASP A 66 4.23 -13.14 -10.33
N GLN A 67 3.89 -12.78 -11.57
CA GLN A 67 3.82 -11.37 -11.98
C GLN A 67 2.72 -10.62 -11.22
N VAL A 68 1.53 -11.22 -11.10
CA VAL A 68 0.41 -10.66 -10.33
C VAL A 68 0.76 -10.53 -8.85
N LEU A 69 1.41 -11.54 -8.25
CA LEU A 69 1.84 -11.51 -6.85
C LEU A 69 2.86 -10.39 -6.59
N LYS A 70 3.79 -10.19 -7.52
CA LYS A 70 4.77 -9.09 -7.44
C LYS A 70 4.10 -7.72 -7.54
N GLU A 71 3.15 -7.56 -8.46
CA GLU A 71 2.37 -6.32 -8.59
C GLU A 71 1.53 -6.03 -7.33
N ILE A 72 0.88 -7.05 -6.75
CA ILE A 72 0.15 -6.93 -5.48
C ILE A 72 1.08 -6.48 -4.34
N SER A 73 2.28 -7.06 -4.25
CA SER A 73 3.25 -6.66 -3.22
C SER A 73 3.68 -5.20 -3.38
N ASN A 74 3.96 -4.76 -4.61
CA ASN A 74 4.34 -3.38 -4.89
C ASN A 74 3.22 -2.39 -4.52
N LEU A 75 1.97 -2.70 -4.91
CA LEU A 75 0.80 -1.90 -4.57
C LEU A 75 0.61 -1.78 -3.05
N ARG A 76 0.79 -2.88 -2.31
CA ARG A 76 0.70 -2.87 -0.86
C ARG A 76 1.74 -1.93 -0.23
N ASP A 77 2.96 -1.94 -0.74
CA ASP A 77 4.04 -1.12 -0.20
C ASP A 77 3.87 0.37 -0.56
N GLU A 78 3.33 0.68 -1.75
CA GLU A 78 2.93 2.05 -2.11
C GLU A 78 1.79 2.58 -1.22
N ILE A 79 0.78 1.75 -0.94
CA ILE A 79 -0.31 2.10 -0.01
C ILE A 79 0.26 2.42 1.37
N ARG A 80 1.21 1.62 1.88
CA ARG A 80 1.86 1.91 3.17
C ARG A 80 2.57 3.26 3.18
N LYS A 81 3.33 3.58 2.14
CA LYS A 81 4.01 4.89 2.02
C LYS A 81 3.01 6.05 1.95
N LEU A 82 1.90 5.88 1.25
CA LEU A 82 0.83 6.88 1.20
C LEU A 82 0.18 7.05 2.58
N GLN A 83 -0.04 5.97 3.32
CA GLN A 83 -0.56 6.02 4.69
C GLN A 83 0.41 6.73 5.63
N GLU A 84 1.71 6.46 5.55
CA GLU A 84 2.75 7.15 6.33
C GLU A 84 2.81 8.64 5.98
N TYR A 85 2.80 8.99 4.69
CA TYR A 85 2.77 10.37 4.23
C TYR A 85 1.50 11.11 4.68
N LEU A 86 0.35 10.44 4.63
CA LEU A 86 -0.89 10.98 5.16
C LEU A 86 -0.79 11.15 6.67
N LEU A 87 -0.32 10.16 7.43
CA LEU A 87 -0.10 10.27 8.89
C LEU A 87 0.82 11.44 9.27
N GLU A 88 1.87 11.70 8.49
CA GLU A 88 2.76 12.85 8.70
C GLU A 88 2.06 14.20 8.42
N ARG A 89 1.14 14.23 7.45
CA ARG A 89 0.35 15.43 7.10
C ARG A 89 -0.94 15.60 7.90
N THR A 90 -1.50 14.52 8.41
CA THR A 90 -2.67 14.43 9.28
C THR A 90 -2.24 14.25 10.73
N LYS A 91 -1.08 14.82 11.12
CA LYS A 91 -0.96 15.35 12.49
C LYS A 91 -2.06 16.40 12.62
N VAL A 92 -3.28 15.95 12.90
CA VAL A 92 -4.41 16.77 13.28
C VAL A 92 -3.88 17.60 14.44
N SER A 93 -3.59 18.85 14.14
CA SER A 93 -2.90 19.70 15.09
C SER A 93 -3.86 19.93 16.26
N THR A 94 -3.45 19.49 17.43
CA THR A 94 -4.13 19.79 18.69
C THR A 94 -4.24 21.29 18.89
N ASP A 95 -3.29 22.05 18.36
CA ASP A 95 -3.31 23.51 18.39
C ASP A 95 -4.42 24.06 17.49
N SER A 96 -4.64 23.46 16.32
CA SER A 96 -5.78 23.81 15.45
C SER A 96 -7.12 23.47 16.12
N PHE A 97 -7.22 22.37 16.87
CA PHE A 97 -8.41 22.11 17.68
C PHE A 97 -8.66 23.24 18.69
N ASP A 98 -7.62 23.63 19.44
CA ASP A 98 -7.70 24.66 20.48
C ASP A 98 -8.07 26.03 19.90
N GLU A 99 -7.51 26.40 18.73
CA GLU A 99 -7.86 27.62 18.00
C GLU A 99 -9.32 27.63 17.53
N ILE A 100 -9.78 26.51 16.96
CA ILE A 100 -11.16 26.39 16.47
C ILE A 100 -12.14 26.43 17.64
N TYR A 101 -11.83 25.74 18.75
CA TYR A 101 -12.61 25.81 19.97
C TYR A 101 -12.83 27.26 20.43
N GLU A 102 -11.78 28.10 20.45
CA GLU A 102 -11.90 29.51 20.85
C GLU A 102 -12.82 30.32 19.91
N ARG A 103 -12.89 29.94 18.62
CA ARG A 103 -13.77 30.60 17.64
C ARG A 103 -15.23 30.17 17.76
N VAL A 104 -15.50 28.89 18.04
CA VAL A 104 -16.85 28.32 18.00
C VAL A 104 -17.53 28.22 19.37
N ARG A 105 -16.80 28.41 20.46
CA ARG A 105 -17.38 28.38 21.80
C ARG A 105 -18.37 29.50 22.03
N ASP A 106 -19.38 29.22 22.84
CA ASP A 106 -20.33 30.22 23.29
C ASP A 106 -19.74 31.12 24.40
N ASN A 107 -20.53 32.11 24.82
CA ASN A 107 -20.17 33.06 25.87
C ASN A 107 -19.92 32.39 27.24
N LEU A 108 -20.39 31.17 27.46
CA LEU A 108 -20.23 30.39 28.68
C LEU A 108 -19.04 29.41 28.61
N GLY A 109 -18.37 29.36 27.47
CA GLY A 109 -17.23 28.52 27.18
C GLY A 109 -17.60 27.08 26.82
N TYR A 110 -18.81 26.83 26.30
CA TYR A 110 -19.19 25.53 25.75
C TYR A 110 -19.05 25.51 24.24
N ALA A 111 -18.58 24.40 23.69
CA ALA A 111 -18.52 24.16 22.25
C ALA A 111 -19.03 22.76 21.93
N HIS A 112 -19.70 22.62 20.78
CA HIS A 112 -20.10 21.31 20.26
C HIS A 112 -18.94 20.68 19.49
N LEU A 113 -18.61 19.42 19.79
CA LEU A 113 -17.58 18.64 19.09
C LEU A 113 -17.88 18.55 17.59
N GLN A 114 -19.16 18.48 17.21
CA GLN A 114 -19.60 18.56 15.81
C GLN A 114 -19.13 19.83 15.10
N ALA A 115 -19.30 20.98 15.73
CA ALA A 115 -18.93 22.26 15.13
C ALA A 115 -17.42 22.34 14.92
N ILE A 116 -16.65 21.91 15.92
CA ILE A 116 -15.18 21.87 15.83
C ILE A 116 -14.74 20.90 14.73
N ARG A 117 -15.31 19.69 14.68
CA ARG A 117 -14.99 18.69 13.65
C ARG A 117 -15.27 19.19 12.23
N VAL A 118 -16.43 19.82 12.02
CA VAL A 118 -16.83 20.36 10.71
C VAL A 118 -15.88 21.48 10.28
N GLU A 119 -15.52 22.39 11.19
CA GLU A 119 -14.52 23.44 10.93
C GLU A 119 -13.13 22.87 10.64
N MET A 120 -12.74 21.75 11.27
CA MET A 120 -11.51 21.04 10.96
C MET A 120 -11.54 20.29 9.62
N GLY A 121 -12.71 20.14 9.00
CA GLY A 121 -12.87 19.38 7.76
C GLY A 121 -12.66 17.88 7.92
N LEU A 122 -12.79 17.34 9.14
CA LEU A 122 -12.46 15.95 9.46
C LEU A 122 -13.70 15.04 9.45
N GLY A 123 -13.46 13.78 9.07
CA GLY A 123 -14.44 12.70 9.24
C GLY A 123 -14.71 12.42 10.72
N LYS A 124 -15.86 11.80 11.04
CA LYS A 124 -16.21 11.44 12.42
C LYS A 124 -15.15 10.54 13.05
N GLU A 125 -14.86 9.41 12.40
CA GLU A 125 -13.90 8.43 12.94
C GLU A 125 -12.53 9.04 13.17
N GLU A 126 -12.00 9.73 12.15
CA GLU A 126 -10.69 10.40 12.20
C GLU A 126 -10.59 11.42 13.33
N PHE A 127 -11.62 12.28 13.50
CA PHE A 127 -11.64 13.29 14.56
C PHE A 127 -11.67 12.65 15.96
N TYR A 128 -12.61 11.74 16.19
CA TYR A 128 -12.81 11.16 17.53
C TYR A 128 -11.73 10.14 17.91
N SER A 129 -11.04 9.51 16.95
CA SER A 129 -9.88 8.65 17.22
C SER A 129 -8.64 9.46 17.55
N THR A 130 -8.37 10.50 16.76
CA THR A 130 -7.07 11.20 16.78
C THR A 130 -6.98 12.22 17.90
N LEU A 131 -8.08 12.91 18.21
CA LEU A 131 -8.10 13.98 19.22
C LEU A 131 -8.57 13.52 20.60
N ARG A 132 -8.85 12.22 20.78
CA ARG A 132 -9.36 11.66 22.04
C ARG A 132 -8.53 12.08 23.24
N ASP A 133 -7.23 11.82 23.20
CA ASP A 133 -6.35 12.05 24.35
C ASP A 133 -6.24 13.55 24.67
N HIS A 134 -6.20 14.40 23.64
CA HIS A 134 -6.18 15.85 23.79
C HIS A 134 -7.47 16.38 24.43
N ILE A 135 -8.63 15.96 23.91
CA ILE A 135 -9.94 16.38 24.43
C ILE A 135 -10.11 15.89 25.88
N GLU A 136 -9.86 14.60 26.14
CA GLU A 136 -10.06 14.02 27.47
C GLU A 136 -9.10 14.62 28.52
N SER A 137 -7.89 15.01 28.13
CA SER A 137 -6.92 15.63 29.04
C SER A 137 -7.25 17.10 29.33
N ARG A 138 -7.62 17.90 28.31
CA ARG A 138 -7.75 19.37 28.44
C ARG A 138 -9.18 19.91 28.55
N TYR A 139 -10.19 19.09 28.26
CA TYR A 139 -11.59 19.53 28.21
C TYR A 139 -12.50 18.63 29.06
N ASP A 140 -13.48 19.26 29.70
CA ASP A 140 -14.57 18.58 30.38
C ASP A 140 -15.62 18.18 29.34
N LEU A 141 -15.96 16.90 29.33
CA LEU A 141 -16.98 16.32 28.47
C LEU A 141 -18.35 16.40 29.13
N ILE A 142 -19.30 17.00 28.43
CA ILE A 142 -20.66 17.24 28.91
C ILE A 142 -21.63 16.46 28.03
N ALA A 143 -22.61 15.82 28.68
CA ALA A 143 -23.63 15.06 28.00
C ALA A 143 -24.53 15.97 27.15
N GLY A 144 -24.85 15.52 25.94
CA GLY A 144 -25.64 16.26 24.95
C GLY A 144 -24.93 16.40 23.60
N GLY A 145 -25.61 17.03 22.65
CA GLY A 145 -25.15 17.17 21.26
C GLY A 145 -25.54 15.98 20.36
N ASP A 146 -25.46 16.20 19.06
CA ASP A 146 -25.86 15.23 18.03
C ASP A 146 -24.79 14.15 17.75
N GLU A 147 -23.54 14.43 18.12
CA GLU A 147 -22.41 13.52 18.03
C GLU A 147 -21.42 13.76 19.18
N GLY A 148 -20.61 12.75 19.51
CA GLY A 148 -19.65 12.83 20.61
C GLY A 148 -19.18 11.46 21.07
N TYR A 149 -18.50 11.43 22.21
CA TYR A 149 -18.08 10.17 22.83
C TYR A 149 -19.25 9.49 23.52
N VAL A 150 -19.44 8.19 23.26
CA VAL A 150 -20.47 7.40 23.95
C VAL A 150 -19.89 6.84 25.23
N ARG A 151 -20.48 7.19 26.37
CA ARG A 151 -20.11 6.63 27.69
C ARG A 151 -21.38 6.24 28.44
N LYS A 152 -21.45 4.98 28.88
CA LYS A 152 -22.60 4.42 29.63
C LYS A 152 -23.97 4.70 28.97
N GLY A 153 -24.03 4.67 27.64
CA GLY A 153 -25.26 4.89 26.86
C GLY A 153 -25.62 6.36 26.57
N SER A 154 -24.85 7.32 27.09
CA SER A 154 -25.06 8.75 26.83
C SER A 154 -24.01 9.30 25.86
N ILE A 155 -24.42 10.24 25.01
CA ILE A 155 -23.53 10.96 24.10
C ILE A 155 -22.95 12.17 24.84
N TYR A 156 -21.63 12.31 24.79
CA TYR A 156 -20.87 13.44 25.31
C TYR A 156 -20.29 14.22 24.13
N GLY A 157 -21.10 15.12 23.60
CA GLY A 157 -20.82 15.93 22.41
C GLY A 157 -20.47 17.37 22.67
N ILE A 158 -20.51 17.81 23.93
CA ILE A 158 -20.22 19.19 24.32
C ILE A 158 -18.94 19.19 25.14
N VAL A 159 -18.05 20.14 24.84
CA VAL A 159 -16.78 20.34 25.55
C VAL A 159 -16.68 21.72 26.16
N LYS A 160 -15.99 21.80 27.29
CA LYS A 160 -15.56 23.04 27.93
C LYS A 160 -14.13 22.91 28.40
N ARG A 161 -13.29 23.91 28.14
CA ARG A 161 -11.88 23.88 28.54
C ARG A 161 -11.78 23.78 30.06
N LYS A 162 -10.98 22.82 30.55
CA LYS A 162 -10.66 22.70 31.98
C LYS A 162 -9.92 23.94 32.44
N ARG A 163 -10.14 24.32 33.70
CA ARG A 163 -9.38 25.38 34.36
C ARG A 163 -8.06 24.86 34.87
#